data_AF-A0A7S3UJ29-F1
#
_entry.id   AF-A0A7S3UJ29-F1
#
_cell.length_a   1.000
_cell.length_b   1.000
_cell.length_c   1.000
_cell.angle_alpha   90.00
_cell.angle_beta   90.00
_cell.angle_gamma   90.00
#
_symmetry.space_group_name_H-M   'P 1'
#
loop_
_entity.id
_entity.type
_entity.pdbx_description
1 polymer ?
#
loop_
_entity_poly.entity_id
_entity_poly.type
_entity_poly.pdbx_seq_one_letter_code
_entity_poly.pdbx_strand_id
1 'polypeptide(L)'
;VLPKQAKDGTAPPPPVVTGPPPMEPTGKFVNKVQLASSVLGGVPPMCAYHTSVVINDEEFFFDMGGVMSTRNLGSHEQMKTQSGRDPVVIDMGYSQYSASQLKAALDQYFLAGSYDLLRK
;
A
#
# COMPACT_ATOMS: atom_id res chain seq x y z
N VAL A 1 -38.00 48.55 9.85
CA VAL A 1 -37.23 48.08 8.67
C VAL A 1 -35.88 47.57 9.18
N LEU A 2 -35.65 46.26 9.15
CA LEU A 2 -34.40 45.61 9.59
C LEU A 2 -33.27 45.84 8.57
N PRO A 3 -32.00 45.98 8.98
CA PRO A 3 -30.88 45.87 8.06
C PRO A 3 -30.59 44.39 7.73
N LYS A 4 -30.44 44.09 6.44
CA LYS A 4 -30.05 42.76 5.93
C LYS A 4 -28.55 42.54 6.19
N GLN A 5 -28.19 41.45 6.88
CA GLN A 5 -26.81 40.97 6.95
C GLN A 5 -26.41 40.32 5.61
N ALA A 6 -25.26 40.73 5.07
CA ALA A 6 -24.58 40.03 3.99
C ALA A 6 -23.92 38.76 4.53
N LYS A 7 -24.14 37.62 3.85
CA LYS A 7 -23.40 36.38 4.07
C LYS A 7 -22.53 36.13 2.84
N ASP A 8 -21.29 36.57 2.89
CA ASP A 8 -20.23 36.04 2.02
C ASP A 8 -19.39 35.10 2.88
N GLY A 9 -19.65 33.80 2.71
CA GLY A 9 -19.02 32.72 3.47
C GLY A 9 -18.32 31.78 2.53
N THR A 10 -17.30 32.26 1.82
CA THR A 10 -16.41 31.40 1.04
C THR A 10 -15.43 30.75 2.02
N ALA A 11 -15.63 29.46 2.30
CA ALA A 11 -14.67 28.69 3.08
C ALA A 11 -13.30 28.66 2.37
N PRO A 12 -12.17 28.76 3.10
CA PRO A 12 -10.86 28.64 2.48
C PRO A 12 -10.69 27.24 1.86
N PRO A 13 -10.00 27.12 0.72
CA PRO A 13 -9.70 25.82 0.13
C PRO A 13 -8.87 24.98 1.11
N PRO A 14 -9.04 23.64 1.10
CA PRO A 14 -8.22 22.76 1.93
C PRO A 14 -6.74 22.94 1.57
N PRO A 15 -5.82 22.78 2.55
CA PRO A 15 -4.40 22.88 2.30
C PRO A 15 -3.99 21.83 1.25
N VAL A 16 -3.29 22.30 0.21
CA VAL A 16 -2.64 21.42 -0.75
C VAL A 16 -1.56 20.66 0.02
N VAL A 17 -1.82 19.39 0.32
CA VAL A 17 -0.81 18.47 0.82
C VAL A 17 0.16 18.25 -0.34
N THR A 18 1.22 19.06 -0.38
CA THR A 18 2.37 18.77 -1.23
C THR A 18 3.00 17.50 -0.68
N GLY A 19 2.83 16.39 -1.41
CA GLY A 19 3.58 15.16 -1.12
C GLY A 19 5.08 15.46 -1.08
N PRO A 20 5.89 14.58 -0.48
CA PRO A 20 7.33 14.72 -0.49
C PRO A 20 7.83 14.93 -1.94
N PRO A 21 8.84 15.80 -2.14
CA PRO A 21 9.37 16.07 -3.47
C PRO A 21 9.78 14.76 -4.16
N PRO A 22 9.69 14.66 -5.50
CA PRO A 22 10.19 13.52 -6.23
C PRO A 22 11.68 13.37 -5.91
N MET A 23 12.03 12.32 -5.18
CA MET A 23 13.40 12.09 -4.77
C MET A 23 14.16 11.62 -6.02
N GLU A 24 14.97 12.50 -6.63
CA GLU A 24 15.68 12.17 -7.87
C GLU A 24 16.51 10.88 -7.71
N PRO A 25 16.49 9.98 -8.70
CA PRO A 25 17.23 8.73 -8.63
C PRO A 25 18.74 8.96 -8.70
N THR A 26 19.39 8.90 -7.54
CA THR A 26 20.83 9.08 -7.35
C THR A 26 21.56 7.76 -7.07
N GLY A 27 20.83 6.64 -6.94
CA GLY A 27 21.35 5.35 -6.48
C GLY A 27 21.44 4.27 -7.54
N LYS A 28 22.34 3.29 -7.34
CA LYS A 28 22.36 2.04 -8.12
C LYS A 28 21.09 1.24 -7.83
N PHE A 29 20.45 0.69 -8.88
CA PHE A 29 19.29 -0.21 -8.75
C PHE A 29 19.74 -1.60 -8.27
N VAL A 30 19.87 -1.76 -6.96
CA VAL A 30 20.41 -2.98 -6.33
C VAL A 30 19.35 -3.81 -5.63
N ASN A 31 18.18 -3.26 -5.34
CA ASN A 31 17.15 -3.93 -4.55
C ASN A 31 16.18 -4.64 -5.47
N LYS A 32 16.11 -5.98 -5.42
CA LYS A 32 15.16 -6.76 -6.23
C LYS A 32 13.75 -6.49 -5.72
N VAL A 33 12.83 -6.17 -6.62
CA VAL A 33 11.41 -5.92 -6.32
C VAL A 33 10.55 -7.02 -6.95
N GLN A 34 9.63 -7.56 -6.18
CA GLN A 34 8.69 -8.59 -6.63
C GLN A 34 7.28 -8.27 -6.12
N LEU A 35 6.27 -8.74 -6.84
CA LEU A 35 4.87 -8.74 -6.42
C LEU A 35 4.49 -10.17 -6.06
N ALA A 36 4.02 -10.40 -4.84
CA ALA A 36 3.45 -11.68 -4.44
C ALA A 36 1.92 -11.60 -4.38
N SER A 37 1.22 -12.66 -4.80
CA SER A 37 -0.24 -12.70 -4.87
C SER A 37 -0.77 -14.08 -4.53
N SER A 38 -1.72 -14.15 -3.58
CA SER A 38 -2.49 -15.35 -3.25
C SER A 38 -3.99 -15.10 -3.40
N VAL A 39 -4.74 -16.14 -3.74
CA VAL A 39 -6.20 -16.06 -3.73
C VAL A 39 -6.68 -16.07 -2.28
N LEU A 40 -7.41 -15.03 -1.88
CA LEU A 40 -7.99 -14.90 -0.55
C LEU A 40 -9.35 -15.61 -0.46
N GLY A 41 -10.11 -15.62 -1.56
CA GLY A 41 -11.43 -16.25 -1.65
C GLY A 41 -12.26 -15.68 -2.80
N GLY A 42 -13.54 -16.06 -2.88
CA GLY A 42 -14.47 -15.58 -3.89
C GLY A 42 -15.02 -16.69 -4.79
N VAL A 43 -15.89 -16.30 -5.73
CA VAL A 43 -16.52 -17.20 -6.69
C VAL A 43 -16.25 -16.69 -8.10
N PRO A 44 -15.81 -17.53 -9.05
CA PRO A 44 -15.55 -17.09 -10.42
C PRO A 44 -16.76 -16.35 -11.01
N PRO A 45 -16.56 -15.21 -11.70
CA PRO A 45 -15.28 -14.60 -12.06
C PRO A 45 -14.68 -13.64 -11.01
N MET A 46 -15.32 -13.45 -9.85
CA MET A 46 -14.93 -12.49 -8.81
C MET A 46 -14.11 -13.17 -7.71
N CYS A 47 -12.79 -13.13 -7.85
CA CYS A 47 -11.84 -13.59 -6.83
C CYS A 47 -11.20 -12.40 -6.12
N ALA A 48 -11.16 -12.46 -4.80
CA ALA A 48 -10.36 -11.56 -3.97
C ALA A 48 -8.93 -12.09 -3.89
N TYR A 49 -7.97 -11.18 -3.96
CA TYR A 49 -6.55 -11.49 -3.89
C TYR A 49 -5.94 -10.77 -2.69
N HIS A 50 -5.03 -11.46 -2.02
CA HIS A 50 -4.09 -10.86 -1.10
C HIS A 50 -2.78 -10.62 -1.85
N THR A 51 -2.28 -9.40 -1.81
CA THR A 51 -1.07 -9.00 -2.54
C THR A 51 -0.09 -8.27 -1.64
N SER A 52 1.20 -8.46 -1.90
CA SER A 52 2.28 -7.79 -1.18
C SER A 52 3.44 -7.44 -2.10
N VAL A 53 4.22 -6.44 -1.69
CA VAL A 53 5.47 -6.04 -2.36
C VAL A 53 6.64 -6.64 -1.59
N VAL A 54 7.55 -7.30 -2.30
CA VAL A 54 8.75 -7.90 -1.71
C VAL A 54 9.98 -7.16 -2.21
N ILE A 55 10.83 -6.69 -1.28
CA ILE A 55 12.12 -6.08 -1.57
C ILE A 55 13.23 -6.87 -0.87
N ASN A 56 14.13 -7.49 -1.64
CA ASN A 56 15.23 -8.32 -1.11
C ASN A 56 14.76 -9.30 0.00
N ASP A 57 13.69 -10.05 -0.27
CA ASP A 57 13.06 -11.03 0.63
C ASP A 57 12.30 -10.45 1.84
N GLU A 58 12.21 -9.12 1.96
CA GLU A 58 11.34 -8.45 2.94
C GLU A 58 10.00 -8.10 2.30
N GLU A 59 8.93 -8.63 2.86
CA GLU A 59 7.58 -8.48 2.38
C GLU A 59 6.88 -7.30 3.06
N PHE A 60 6.11 -6.53 2.30
CA PHE A 60 5.28 -5.42 2.75
C PHE A 60 3.85 -5.58 2.24
N PHE A 61 2.89 -5.53 3.16
CA PHE A 61 1.46 -5.60 2.85
C PHE A 61 0.69 -4.62 3.76
N PHE A 62 -0.51 -4.23 3.33
CA PHE A 62 -1.34 -3.30 4.07
C PHE A 62 -2.51 -4.04 4.72
N ASP A 63 -2.74 -3.80 6.01
CA ASP A 63 -3.87 -4.36 6.76
C ASP A 63 -4.44 -3.34 7.78
N MET A 64 -5.30 -3.81 8.69
CA MET A 64 -5.88 -3.00 9.76
C MET A 64 -4.83 -2.28 10.63
N GLY A 65 -3.62 -2.84 10.76
CA GLY A 65 -2.50 -2.30 11.52
C GLY A 65 -1.66 -1.27 10.75
N GLY A 66 -1.93 -1.03 9.47
CA GLY A 66 -1.12 -0.16 8.63
C GLY A 66 -0.26 -0.96 7.64
N VAL A 67 0.87 -0.40 7.22
CA VAL A 67 1.87 -1.15 6.43
C VAL A 67 2.64 -2.07 7.36
N MET A 68 2.37 -3.36 7.21
CA MET A 68 3.01 -4.44 7.94
C MET A 68 4.17 -5.00 7.13
N SER A 69 5.13 -5.64 7.82
CA SER A 69 6.20 -6.38 7.15
C SER A 69 6.44 -7.75 7.76
N THR A 70 6.91 -8.66 6.92
CA THR A 70 7.34 -10.00 7.31
C THR A 70 8.41 -10.49 6.34
N ARG A 71 8.84 -11.75 6.48
CA ARG A 71 9.80 -12.41 5.56
C ARG A 71 9.20 -13.70 5.04
N ASN A 72 9.80 -14.22 3.97
CA ASN A 72 9.44 -15.52 3.38
C ASN A 72 7.96 -15.65 2.98
N LEU A 73 7.31 -14.55 2.57
CA LEU A 73 5.88 -14.52 2.23
C LEU A 73 4.97 -14.96 3.39
N GLY A 74 5.36 -14.67 4.63
CA GLY A 74 4.60 -15.07 5.83
C GLY A 74 3.14 -14.63 5.80
N SER A 75 2.82 -13.52 5.14
CA SER A 75 1.44 -13.04 5.03
C SER A 75 0.57 -13.93 4.13
N HIS A 76 1.18 -14.72 3.24
CA HIS A 76 0.49 -15.62 2.32
C HIS A 76 0.34 -17.05 2.85
N GLU A 77 1.01 -17.42 3.95
CA GLU A 77 0.99 -18.80 4.48
C GLU A 77 -0.42 -19.26 4.85
N GLN A 78 -1.22 -18.36 5.43
CA GLN A 78 -2.61 -18.64 5.77
C GLN A 78 -3.45 -18.91 4.51
N MET A 79 -3.31 -18.10 3.46
CA MET A 79 -4.04 -18.26 2.20
C MET A 79 -3.60 -19.53 1.47
N LYS A 80 -2.31 -19.90 1.54
CA LYS A 80 -1.81 -21.17 1.02
C LYS A 80 -2.45 -22.35 1.74
N THR A 81 -2.55 -22.28 3.07
CA THR A 81 -3.18 -23.33 3.88
C THR A 81 -4.68 -23.49 3.55
N GLN A 82 -5.38 -22.38 3.31
CA GLN A 82 -6.82 -22.39 3.02
C GLN A 82 -7.14 -22.80 1.58
N SER A 83 -6.37 -22.31 0.60
CA SER A 83 -6.63 -22.54 -0.83
C SER A 83 -5.92 -23.76 -1.40
N GLY A 84 -4.90 -24.28 -0.71
CA GLY A 84 -4.01 -25.33 -1.19
C GLY A 84 -3.11 -24.88 -2.36
N ARG A 85 -3.00 -23.58 -2.64
CA ARG A 85 -2.23 -23.03 -3.76
C ARG A 85 -1.08 -22.19 -3.25
N ASP A 86 0.07 -22.35 -3.89
CA ASP A 86 1.22 -21.49 -3.64
C ASP A 86 0.98 -20.05 -4.13
N PRO A 87 1.58 -19.06 -3.46
CA PRO A 87 1.56 -17.67 -3.93
C PRO A 87 2.24 -17.56 -5.30
N VAL A 88 1.68 -16.75 -6.18
CA VAL A 88 2.33 -16.36 -7.43
C VAL A 88 3.28 -15.22 -7.12
N VAL A 89 4.55 -15.38 -7.48
CA VAL A 89 5.59 -14.34 -7.33
C VAL A 89 6.00 -13.85 -8.71
N ILE A 90 5.86 -12.55 -8.94
CA ILE A 90 6.15 -11.89 -10.21
C ILE A 90 7.34 -10.95 -10.00
N ASP A 91 8.41 -11.15 -10.77
CA ASP A 91 9.57 -10.26 -10.74
C ASP A 91 9.23 -8.91 -11.40
N MET A 92 9.42 -7.83 -10.66
CA MET A 92 9.09 -6.46 -11.08
C MET A 92 10.34 -5.63 -11.43
N GLY A 93 11.54 -6.21 -11.30
CA GLY A 93 12.81 -5.57 -11.61
C GLY A 93 13.59 -5.16 -10.37
N TYR A 94 14.33 -4.05 -10.47
CA TYR A 94 15.19 -3.54 -9.40
C TYR A 94 14.86 -2.08 -9.07
N SER A 95 14.95 -1.74 -7.79
CA SER A 95 14.79 -0.40 -7.24
C SER A 95 16.10 0.07 -6.60
N GLN A 96 16.33 1.38 -6.65
CA GLN A 96 17.39 2.02 -5.85
C GLN A 96 16.98 2.21 -4.39
N TYR A 97 15.69 2.15 -4.07
CA TYR A 97 15.17 2.37 -2.72
C TYR A 97 15.17 1.08 -1.92
N SER A 98 15.56 1.18 -0.65
CA SER A 98 15.53 0.06 0.29
C SER A 98 14.10 -0.24 0.77
N ALA A 99 13.95 -1.42 1.37
CA ALA A 99 12.76 -1.84 2.11
C ALA A 99 12.32 -0.81 3.18
N SER A 100 13.26 -0.28 3.96
CA SER A 100 12.98 0.75 4.97
C SER A 100 12.53 2.08 4.38
N GLN A 101 13.07 2.48 3.23
CA GLN A 101 12.65 3.69 2.52
C GLN A 101 11.25 3.55 1.95
N LEU A 102 10.91 2.38 1.40
CA LEU A 102 9.54 2.07 0.97
C LEU A 102 8.57 2.25 2.14
N LYS A 103 8.83 1.58 3.28
CA LYS A 103 7.95 1.66 4.45
C LYS A 103 7.77 3.10 4.94
N ALA A 104 8.87 3.83 5.12
CA ALA A 104 8.84 5.22 5.57
C ALA A 104 8.04 6.13 4.61
N ALA A 105 8.13 5.90 3.29
CA ALA A 105 7.39 6.66 2.31
C ALA A 105 5.87 6.36 2.35
N LEU A 106 5.49 5.11 2.62
CA LEU A 106 4.11 4.64 2.62
C LEU A 106 3.36 4.89 3.94
N ASP A 107 4.05 4.85 5.08
CA ASP A 107 3.43 4.90 6.41
C ASP A 107 2.49 6.12 6.59
N GLN A 108 2.81 7.27 6.01
CA GLN A 108 1.97 8.47 6.09
C GLN A 108 0.63 8.35 5.35
N TYR A 109 0.51 7.47 4.35
CA TYR A 109 -0.69 7.31 3.51
C TYR A 109 -1.55 6.11 3.91
N PHE A 110 -0.94 5.17 4.63
CA PHE A 110 -1.48 3.85 4.98
C PHE A 110 -1.45 3.68 6.51
N LEU A 111 -2.17 4.58 7.20
CA LEU A 111 -2.25 4.60 8.66
C LEU A 111 -3.02 3.39 9.20
N ALA A 112 -2.68 2.96 10.41
CA ALA A 112 -3.48 1.98 11.13
C ALA A 112 -4.95 2.43 11.22
N GLY A 113 -5.88 1.48 11.00
CA GLY A 113 -7.32 1.74 10.99
C GLY A 113 -7.85 2.43 9.73
N SER A 114 -7.00 2.70 8.72
CA SER A 114 -7.43 3.30 7.44
C SER A 114 -7.69 2.30 6.30
N TYR A 115 -7.51 1.01 6.57
CA TYR A 115 -7.80 -0.07 5.63
C TYR A 115 -9.31 -0.26 5.47
N ASP A 116 -9.76 -0.29 4.22
CA ASP A 116 -11.15 -0.43 3.80
C ASP A 116 -11.19 -1.48 2.68
N LEU A 117 -11.76 -2.64 2.97
CA LEU A 117 -11.74 -3.81 2.08
C LEU A 117 -12.27 -3.55 0.66
N LEU A 118 -12.98 -2.43 0.41
CA LEU A 118 -13.48 -2.03 -0.90
C LEU A 118 -12.78 -0.79 -1.48
N ARG A 119 -12.15 0.06 -0.65
CA ARG A 119 -11.58 1.35 -1.08
C ARG A 119 -10.07 1.45 -0.89
N LYS A 120 -9.48 0.68 0.02
CA LYS A 120 -8.05 0.68 0.39
C LYS A 120 -7.60 -0.64 1.01
#